data_AF-A0A8I0KXR9-F1
#
_entry.id   AF-A0A8I0KXR9-F1
#
_cell.length_a   1.000
_cell.length_b   1.000
_cell.length_c   1.000
_cell.angle_alpha   90.00
_cell.angle_beta   90.00
_cell.angle_gamma   90.00
#
_symmetry.space_group_name_H-M   'P 1'
#
loop_
_entity.id
_entity.type
_entity.pdbx_description
1 polymer ?
#
loop_
_entity_poly.entity_id
_entity_poly.type
_entity_poly.pdbx_seq_one_letter_code
_entity_poly.pdbx_strand_id
1 'polypeptide(L)'
;MSNIEFKNAFSRYSLGVEVSFTNAIALVAGNSYSNPVTITGPTALTIAASPVAGAEYQAYFIADGTNEPTIAGAFEHDSSTGYDDSAGAANILKVWHDGVCVLYAWSHFIDVSPVLLTGAEIQADDLTQLVLTFSGNIDEDSVPDAADFALTNSAGADSITDVAISGAEVTLTRTRNESTSTITVSYEKGDDPLKSAATGLDIVAFTDVAVTYAEPAEEPEDELIPVRLPDITTDNVTETTNGDGWDYSVEVSNSFYNVCYARSDLALQAGEDGYFLVTLATGDMAGGPIVGFTASATADYYNQMATGSVRVNDEGYYETLDGSGSVVTADTTTAEPAAGDVLKVERAGTDLVFSISTDDGESFDEFHRETGLSTAALYILVQLGGFGSKIELPRVSGEWA
;
A
#
# COMPACT_ATOMS: atom_id res chain seq x y z
N MET A 1 -37.78 -44.29 5.66
CA MET A 1 -37.28 -44.86 6.92
C MET A 1 -36.34 -46.01 6.58
N SER A 2 -35.06 -45.72 6.49
CA SER A 2 -34.02 -46.74 6.32
C SER A 2 -33.29 -46.87 7.65
N ASN A 3 -33.56 -47.95 8.36
CA ASN A 3 -32.78 -48.35 9.54
C ASN A 3 -31.40 -48.78 9.06
N ILE A 4 -30.36 -48.23 9.67
CA ILE A 4 -28.99 -48.67 9.47
C ILE A 4 -28.50 -49.19 10.83
N GLU A 5 -28.16 -50.47 10.84
CA GLU A 5 -27.61 -51.23 11.97
C GLU A 5 -26.09 -51.32 11.78
N PHE A 6 -25.29 -51.05 12.82
CA PHE A 6 -23.84 -51.29 12.78
C PHE A 6 -23.29 -51.98 14.02
N LYS A 7 -22.34 -52.89 13.75
CA LYS A 7 -21.68 -53.81 14.68
C LYS A 7 -20.34 -53.25 15.16
N ASN A 8 -20.07 -53.50 16.44
CA ASN A 8 -18.87 -53.15 17.23
C ASN A 8 -17.51 -53.50 16.59
N ALA A 9 -16.52 -52.62 16.81
CA ALA A 9 -15.10 -52.96 16.90
C ALA A 9 -14.35 -52.00 17.85
N PHE A 10 -14.04 -52.49 19.07
CA PHE A 10 -13.09 -52.03 20.11
C PHE A 10 -13.05 -50.54 20.52
N SER A 11 -13.06 -50.07 21.79
CA SER A 11 -13.33 -50.55 23.16
C SER A 11 -12.61 -49.58 24.13
N ARG A 12 -13.28 -48.51 24.60
CA ARG A 12 -13.29 -48.12 26.02
C ARG A 12 -14.70 -47.59 26.33
N TYR A 13 -15.56 -48.50 26.82
CA TYR A 13 -16.91 -48.26 27.31
C TYR A 13 -17.89 -47.51 26.39
N SER A 14 -18.26 -48.13 25.27
CA SER A 14 -19.53 -47.82 24.59
C SER A 14 -20.38 -49.09 24.60
N LEU A 15 -21.23 -49.25 25.62
CA LEU A 15 -22.26 -50.31 25.67
C LEU A 15 -23.60 -49.82 25.12
N GLY A 16 -23.70 -48.57 24.64
CA GLY A 16 -24.94 -47.92 24.22
C GLY A 16 -25.06 -47.66 22.72
N VAL A 17 -26.30 -47.50 22.26
CA VAL A 17 -26.66 -46.97 20.93
C VAL A 17 -26.34 -45.46 20.90
N GLU A 18 -25.89 -44.96 19.76
CA GLU A 18 -25.59 -43.55 19.51
C GLU A 18 -26.69 -42.61 20.04
N VAL A 19 -26.28 -41.50 20.67
CA VAL A 19 -27.19 -40.40 21.01
C VAL A 19 -27.33 -39.51 19.78
N SER A 20 -28.46 -39.59 19.09
CA SER A 20 -28.70 -38.72 17.93
C SER A 20 -29.01 -37.29 18.36
N PHE A 21 -28.71 -36.31 17.50
CA PHE A 21 -29.19 -34.93 17.62
C PHE A 21 -30.41 -34.71 16.72
N THR A 22 -31.27 -33.77 17.09
CA THR A 22 -32.45 -33.38 16.29
C THR A 22 -32.03 -32.65 15.00
N ASN A 23 -30.97 -31.85 15.05
CA ASN A 23 -30.27 -31.37 13.86
C ASN A 23 -29.20 -32.40 13.51
N ALA A 24 -29.35 -33.06 12.36
CA ALA A 24 -28.50 -34.18 11.98
C ALA A 24 -27.08 -33.70 11.69
N ILE A 25 -26.12 -34.14 12.52
CA ILE A 25 -24.71 -34.09 12.19
C ILE A 25 -24.36 -35.44 11.58
N ALA A 26 -24.17 -35.48 10.26
CA ALA A 26 -23.95 -36.73 9.55
C ALA A 26 -22.63 -37.39 9.98
N LEU A 27 -22.71 -38.61 10.50
CA LEU A 27 -21.55 -39.48 10.67
C LEU A 27 -21.09 -40.03 9.31
N VAL A 28 -19.79 -40.19 9.16
CA VAL A 28 -19.23 -40.95 8.04
C VAL A 28 -19.43 -42.44 8.36
N ALA A 29 -20.09 -43.16 7.46
CA ALA A 29 -20.34 -44.60 7.64
C ALA A 29 -19.01 -45.34 7.92
N GLY A 30 -18.90 -45.93 9.11
CA GLY A 30 -17.69 -46.66 9.56
C GLY A 30 -16.74 -45.86 10.46
N ASN A 31 -16.98 -44.57 10.72
CA ASN A 31 -16.21 -43.76 11.67
C ASN A 31 -17.04 -43.39 12.91
N SER A 32 -16.37 -43.26 14.05
CA SER A 32 -16.93 -42.72 15.30
C SER A 32 -16.97 -41.18 15.33
N TYR A 33 -16.69 -40.53 14.20
CA TYR A 33 -16.53 -39.09 14.07
C TYR A 33 -17.39 -38.54 12.93
N SER A 34 -17.93 -37.34 13.11
CA SER A 34 -18.54 -36.57 12.03
C SER A 34 -17.48 -36.06 11.06
N ASN A 35 -17.88 -35.75 9.81
CA ASN A 35 -17.11 -34.81 9.02
C ASN A 35 -17.07 -33.45 9.74
N PRO A 36 -16.01 -32.63 9.56
CA PRO A 36 -15.99 -31.27 10.05
C PRO A 36 -17.21 -30.49 9.56
N VAL A 37 -17.90 -29.81 10.47
CA VAL A 37 -19.04 -28.94 10.17
C VAL A 37 -18.62 -27.49 10.40
N THR A 38 -18.56 -26.70 9.34
CA THR A 38 -18.36 -25.25 9.47
C THR A 38 -19.65 -24.61 9.96
N ILE A 39 -19.58 -23.89 11.07
CA ILE A 39 -20.68 -23.06 11.54
C ILE A 39 -20.82 -21.89 10.57
N THR A 40 -22.05 -21.60 10.12
CA THR A 40 -22.33 -20.51 9.17
C THR A 40 -23.48 -19.61 9.64
N GLY A 41 -23.89 -19.80 10.90
CA GLY A 41 -25.04 -19.15 11.50
C GLY A 41 -25.43 -19.78 12.84
N PRO A 42 -26.42 -19.20 13.54
CA PRO A 42 -26.88 -19.69 14.82
C PRO A 42 -27.27 -21.17 14.75
N THR A 43 -26.52 -22.00 15.47
CA THR A 43 -26.67 -23.45 15.43
C THR A 43 -27.14 -23.95 16.79
N ALA A 44 -28.26 -24.66 16.82
CA ALA A 44 -28.78 -25.28 18.03
C ALA A 44 -28.67 -26.81 17.92
N LEU A 45 -28.00 -27.44 18.87
CA LEU A 45 -27.86 -28.88 18.97
C LEU A 45 -28.78 -29.38 20.09
N THR A 46 -29.73 -30.24 19.76
CA THR A 46 -30.67 -30.80 20.74
C THR A 46 -30.51 -32.30 20.82
N ILE A 47 -30.23 -32.82 22.01
CA ILE A 47 -30.18 -34.25 22.29
C ILE A 47 -31.54 -34.89 21.96
N ALA A 48 -31.56 -35.93 21.13
CA ALA A 48 -32.78 -36.66 20.80
C ALA A 48 -33.39 -37.33 22.04
N ALA A 49 -34.70 -37.54 22.01
CA ALA A 49 -35.40 -38.20 23.10
C ALA A 49 -34.86 -39.62 23.34
N SER A 50 -34.69 -39.99 24.62
CA SER A 50 -34.23 -41.31 25.08
C SER A 50 -32.76 -41.65 24.76
N PRO A 51 -31.78 -40.85 25.23
CA PRO A 51 -30.36 -41.20 25.11
C PRO A 51 -30.06 -42.52 25.83
N VAL A 52 -29.18 -43.34 25.26
CA VAL A 52 -28.81 -44.63 25.84
C VAL A 52 -27.66 -44.46 26.83
N ALA A 53 -27.80 -45.02 28.04
CA ALA A 53 -26.74 -44.99 29.03
C ALA A 53 -25.46 -45.67 28.52
N GLY A 54 -24.32 -45.01 28.73
CA GLY A 54 -23.02 -45.45 28.25
C GLY A 54 -22.78 -45.19 26.76
N ALA A 55 -23.63 -44.40 26.10
CA ALA A 55 -23.37 -43.91 24.75
C ALA A 55 -22.45 -42.69 24.77
N GLU A 56 -21.59 -42.58 23.76
CA GLU A 56 -20.68 -41.45 23.52
C GLU A 56 -20.77 -41.02 22.05
N TYR A 57 -20.61 -39.72 21.80
CA TYR A 57 -20.60 -39.10 20.50
C TYR A 57 -19.50 -38.02 20.44
N GLN A 58 -18.82 -37.89 19.30
CA GLN A 58 -17.85 -36.82 19.06
C GLN A 58 -18.10 -36.16 17.69
N ALA A 59 -18.10 -34.83 17.66
CA ALA A 59 -18.24 -34.03 16.45
C ALA A 59 -17.14 -32.97 16.34
N TYR A 60 -16.78 -32.65 15.10
CA TYR A 60 -15.83 -31.60 14.74
C TYR A 60 -16.54 -30.39 14.18
N PHE A 61 -16.21 -29.21 14.70
CA PHE A 61 -16.76 -27.93 14.29
C PHE A 61 -15.63 -26.97 13.90
N ILE A 62 -15.85 -26.17 12.87
CA ILE A 62 -14.98 -25.04 12.52
C ILE A 62 -15.74 -23.75 12.79
N ALA A 63 -15.18 -22.88 13.63
CA ALA A 63 -15.78 -21.60 13.99
C ALA A 63 -15.70 -20.58 12.85
N ASP A 64 -16.66 -19.65 12.82
CA ASP A 64 -16.76 -18.59 11.82
C ASP A 64 -16.40 -17.20 12.34
N GLY A 65 -16.00 -17.06 13.60
CA GLY A 65 -15.71 -15.75 14.20
C GLY A 65 -16.92 -15.06 14.83
N THR A 66 -18.12 -15.65 14.79
CA THR A 66 -19.35 -14.91 15.18
C THR A 66 -20.41 -15.77 15.85
N ASN A 67 -20.58 -17.04 15.45
CA ASN A 67 -21.69 -17.87 15.89
C ASN A 67 -21.21 -19.01 16.80
N GLU A 68 -21.71 -19.04 18.03
CA GLU A 68 -21.50 -20.13 18.99
C GLU A 68 -22.64 -21.16 18.93
N PRO A 69 -22.35 -22.47 18.80
CA PRO A 69 -23.37 -23.50 18.90
C PRO A 69 -23.95 -23.61 20.32
N THR A 70 -25.27 -23.65 20.43
CA THR A 70 -25.96 -23.90 21.71
C THR A 70 -26.32 -25.37 21.86
N ILE A 71 -26.17 -25.93 23.07
CA ILE A 71 -26.50 -27.32 23.36
C ILE A 71 -27.67 -27.39 24.34
N ALA A 72 -28.75 -28.07 23.93
CA ALA A 72 -29.95 -28.26 24.73
C ALA A 72 -30.16 -29.74 25.09
N GLY A 73 -30.56 -29.99 26.34
CA GLY A 73 -30.84 -31.35 26.83
C GLY A 73 -29.62 -32.12 27.35
N ALA A 74 -28.49 -31.43 27.55
CA ALA A 74 -27.29 -31.94 28.18
C ALA A 74 -26.72 -30.91 29.18
N PHE A 75 -25.90 -31.37 30.12
CA PHE A 75 -25.16 -30.52 31.04
C PHE A 75 -23.71 -30.39 30.59
N GLU A 76 -23.14 -29.20 30.65
CA GLU A 76 -21.71 -29.02 30.43
C GLU A 76 -20.94 -29.67 31.57
N HIS A 77 -19.95 -30.47 31.24
CA HIS A 77 -19.08 -31.13 32.19
C HIS A 77 -17.90 -30.22 32.53
N ASP A 78 -17.39 -30.30 33.78
CA ASP A 78 -16.27 -29.48 34.28
C ASP A 78 -14.95 -29.63 33.50
N SER A 79 -14.85 -30.61 32.61
CA SER A 79 -13.69 -30.79 31.72
C SER A 79 -13.79 -30.00 30.41
N SER A 80 -14.89 -29.28 30.17
CA SER A 80 -15.06 -28.44 28.99
C SER A 80 -14.12 -27.25 29.04
N THR A 81 -13.48 -26.92 27.92
CA THR A 81 -12.70 -25.69 27.75
C THR A 81 -13.54 -24.53 27.19
N GLY A 82 -14.82 -24.76 26.92
CA GLY A 82 -15.66 -23.83 26.14
C GLY A 82 -15.40 -23.94 24.63
N TYR A 83 -16.29 -23.30 23.86
CA TYR A 83 -16.17 -23.18 22.40
C TYR A 83 -15.24 -22.00 22.07
N ASP A 84 -14.21 -22.24 21.26
CA ASP A 84 -13.38 -21.18 20.69
C ASP A 84 -14.08 -20.61 19.46
N ASP A 85 -14.56 -19.36 19.56
CA ASP A 85 -15.30 -18.68 18.51
C ASP A 85 -14.40 -17.99 17.48
N SER A 86 -13.07 -18.04 17.64
CA SER A 86 -12.11 -17.45 16.69
C SER A 86 -12.30 -18.05 15.29
N ALA A 87 -12.38 -17.20 14.26
CA ALA A 87 -12.62 -17.66 12.89
C ALA A 87 -11.59 -18.70 12.43
N GLY A 88 -12.06 -19.87 12.01
CA GLY A 88 -11.22 -21.00 11.62
C GLY A 88 -10.83 -21.95 12.76
N ALA A 89 -11.13 -21.63 14.03
CA ALA A 89 -10.81 -22.48 15.17
C ALA A 89 -11.53 -23.83 15.07
N ALA A 90 -10.76 -24.91 15.24
CA ALA A 90 -11.26 -26.27 15.20
C ALA A 90 -11.65 -26.73 16.62
N ASN A 91 -12.95 -26.95 16.78
CA ASN A 91 -13.59 -27.37 18.03
C ASN A 91 -14.02 -28.83 17.95
N ILE A 92 -13.85 -29.56 19.03
CA ILE A 92 -14.36 -30.92 19.24
C ILE A 92 -15.45 -30.85 20.30
N LEU A 93 -16.65 -31.28 19.94
CA LEU A 93 -17.72 -31.54 20.88
C LEU A 93 -17.71 -33.01 21.26
N LYS A 94 -17.55 -33.33 22.53
CA LYS A 94 -17.77 -34.68 23.07
C LYS A 94 -19.06 -34.69 23.87
N VAL A 95 -19.96 -35.63 23.60
CA VAL A 95 -21.23 -35.83 24.32
C VAL A 95 -21.33 -37.26 24.80
N TRP A 96 -21.74 -37.49 26.04
CA TRP A 96 -21.90 -38.84 26.58
C TRP A 96 -23.03 -38.93 27.62
N HIS A 97 -23.57 -40.12 27.85
CA HIS A 97 -24.58 -40.37 28.88
C HIS A 97 -24.00 -41.26 29.99
N ASP A 98 -23.89 -40.74 31.21
CA ASP A 98 -23.24 -41.46 32.33
C ASP A 98 -24.15 -42.48 33.05
N GLY A 99 -25.44 -42.48 32.71
CA GLY A 99 -26.48 -43.32 33.32
C GLY A 99 -27.49 -42.53 34.13
N VAL A 100 -27.21 -41.26 34.41
CA VAL A 100 -28.08 -40.32 35.11
C VAL A 100 -28.48 -39.16 34.19
N CYS A 101 -27.52 -38.59 33.47
CA CYS A 101 -27.74 -37.46 32.58
C CYS A 101 -26.86 -37.52 31.33
N VAL A 102 -27.18 -36.68 30.35
CA VAL A 102 -26.29 -36.42 29.21
C VAL A 102 -25.38 -35.27 29.58
N LEU A 103 -24.09 -35.48 29.34
CA LEU A 103 -23.01 -34.55 29.56
C LEU A 103 -22.40 -34.17 28.21
N TYR A 104 -21.84 -32.96 28.12
CA TYR A 104 -20.98 -32.57 27.02
C TYR A 104 -19.75 -31.83 27.49
N ALA A 105 -18.70 -31.84 26.67
CA ALA A 105 -17.52 -31.00 26.86
C ALA A 105 -17.02 -30.55 25.49
N TRP A 106 -16.66 -29.27 25.40
CA TRP A 106 -15.88 -28.72 24.30
C TRP A 106 -14.40 -28.91 24.58
N SER A 107 -13.64 -29.18 23.54
CA SER A 107 -12.18 -29.08 23.52
C SER A 107 -11.77 -28.55 22.16
N HIS A 108 -10.86 -27.58 22.09
CA HIS A 108 -10.35 -27.08 20.82
C HIS A 108 -8.96 -27.64 20.54
N PHE A 109 -8.61 -27.75 19.27
CA PHE A 109 -7.22 -27.97 18.90
C PHE A 109 -6.47 -26.66 19.15
N ILE A 110 -5.51 -26.70 20.06
CA ILE A 110 -4.45 -25.71 20.03
C ILE A 110 -3.65 -25.99 18.76
N ASP A 111 -3.69 -25.06 17.80
CA ASP A 111 -2.72 -25.09 16.71
C ASP A 111 -1.36 -24.91 17.35
N VAL A 112 -0.55 -25.97 17.36
CA VAL A 112 0.81 -25.96 17.91
C VAL A 112 1.84 -25.84 16.80
N SER A 113 1.42 -25.38 15.62
CA SER A 113 2.35 -25.07 14.54
C SER A 113 3.35 -24.04 15.05
N PRO A 114 4.66 -24.36 15.02
CA PRO A 114 5.66 -23.43 15.53
C PRO A 114 5.65 -22.20 14.65
N VAL A 115 5.64 -21.02 15.27
CA VAL A 115 5.94 -19.77 14.58
C VAL A 115 7.45 -19.76 14.30
N LEU A 116 7.82 -19.64 13.02
CA LEU A 116 9.19 -19.73 12.55
C LEU A 116 9.66 -18.37 12.03
N LEU A 117 10.95 -18.09 12.20
CA LEU A 117 11.59 -16.96 11.52
C LEU A 117 11.62 -17.26 10.02
N THR A 118 11.16 -16.29 9.22
CA THR A 118 11.05 -16.40 7.76
C THR A 118 11.95 -15.42 7.02
N GLY A 119 12.34 -14.31 7.66
CA GLY A 119 13.22 -13.31 7.07
C GLY A 119 13.92 -12.47 8.14
N ALA A 120 15.07 -11.91 7.77
CA ALA A 120 15.82 -10.96 8.59
C ALA A 120 16.47 -9.93 7.66
N GLU A 121 16.09 -8.66 7.80
CA GLU A 121 16.42 -7.63 6.82
C GLU A 121 16.69 -6.27 7.47
N ILE A 122 17.72 -5.56 6.99
CA ILE A 122 17.97 -4.16 7.36
C ILE A 122 17.17 -3.25 6.43
N GLN A 123 16.44 -2.31 7.02
CA GLN A 123 15.61 -1.34 6.29
C GLN A 123 16.49 -0.37 5.48
N ALA A 124 16.10 -0.09 4.24
CA ALA A 124 16.86 0.77 3.34
C ALA A 124 16.89 2.24 3.82
N ASP A 125 15.76 2.71 4.36
CA ASP A 125 15.58 4.10 4.80
C ASP A 125 16.18 4.37 6.19
N ASP A 126 16.43 3.30 6.97
CA ASP A 126 17.10 3.36 8.26
C ASP A 126 17.96 2.11 8.49
N LEU A 127 19.24 2.21 8.17
CA LEU A 127 20.18 1.09 8.31
C LEU A 127 20.45 0.66 9.77
N THR A 128 19.90 1.39 10.75
CA THR A 128 19.93 1.00 12.16
C THR A 128 18.76 0.09 12.56
N GLN A 129 17.78 -0.12 11.68
CA GLN A 129 16.64 -1.00 11.92
C GLN A 129 16.84 -2.34 11.22
N LEU A 130 16.89 -3.41 11.99
CA LEU A 130 16.86 -4.79 11.53
C LEU A 130 15.48 -5.38 11.84
N VAL A 131 14.72 -5.75 10.82
CA VAL A 131 13.40 -6.35 10.95
C VAL A 131 13.51 -7.86 10.78
N LEU A 132 12.97 -8.60 11.76
CA LEU A 132 12.79 -10.04 11.71
C LEU A 132 11.33 -10.35 11.42
N THR A 133 11.05 -11.10 10.35
CA THR A 133 9.69 -11.45 9.94
C THR A 133 9.39 -12.91 10.31
N PHE A 134 8.27 -13.15 10.99
CA PHE A 134 7.84 -14.48 11.42
C PHE A 134 6.64 -15.00 10.63
N SER A 135 6.46 -16.31 10.63
CA SER A 135 5.35 -16.99 9.94
C SER A 135 3.98 -16.76 10.59
N GLY A 136 3.91 -16.03 11.69
CA GLY A 136 2.70 -15.73 12.45
C GLY A 136 2.95 -14.66 13.50
N ASN A 137 1.87 -14.11 14.07
CA ASN A 137 1.95 -13.00 15.00
C ASN A 137 2.66 -13.38 16.31
N ILE A 138 3.47 -12.45 16.79
CA ILE A 138 4.19 -12.49 18.06
C ILE A 138 3.38 -11.71 19.10
N ASP A 139 3.39 -12.20 20.34
CA ASP A 139 2.77 -11.51 21.47
C ASP A 139 3.54 -10.22 21.78
N GLU A 140 2.88 -9.06 21.59
CA GLU A 140 3.48 -7.73 21.75
C GLU A 140 3.87 -7.42 23.21
N ASP A 141 3.30 -8.14 24.18
CA ASP A 141 3.66 -8.02 25.59
C ASP A 141 4.87 -8.92 25.97
N SER A 142 5.34 -9.77 25.06
CA SER A 142 6.42 -10.73 25.28
C SER A 142 7.73 -10.26 24.65
N VAL A 143 8.20 -9.08 25.08
CA VAL A 143 9.40 -8.40 24.56
C VAL A 143 10.67 -8.89 25.28
N PRO A 144 11.61 -9.57 24.59
CA PRO A 144 12.88 -9.98 25.18
C PRO A 144 13.84 -8.82 25.41
N ASP A 145 14.85 -9.06 26.24
CA ASP A 145 15.93 -8.11 26.41
C ASP A 145 16.78 -8.02 25.14
N ALA A 146 17.29 -6.82 24.82
CA ALA A 146 18.21 -6.64 23.68
C ALA A 146 19.44 -7.56 23.74
N ALA A 147 19.85 -7.99 24.94
CA ALA A 147 20.96 -8.91 25.16
C ALA A 147 20.67 -10.37 24.75
N ASP A 148 19.41 -10.73 24.56
CA ASP A 148 18.99 -12.04 24.05
C ASP A 148 19.28 -12.18 22.54
N PHE A 149 19.58 -11.06 21.88
CA PHE A 149 19.95 -11.00 20.48
C PHE A 149 21.44 -10.73 20.31
N ALA A 150 22.10 -11.52 19.48
CA ALA A 150 23.52 -11.34 19.14
C ALA A 150 23.68 -11.04 17.65
N LEU A 151 24.43 -9.99 17.34
CA LEU A 151 24.86 -9.68 15.97
C LEU A 151 26.33 -10.06 15.78
N THR A 152 26.62 -10.71 14.65
CA THR A 152 27.99 -10.79 14.13
C THR A 152 28.07 -9.94 12.88
N ASN A 153 29.01 -9.01 12.84
CA ASN A 153 29.24 -8.14 11.69
C ASN A 153 30.71 -8.23 11.26
N SER A 154 30.96 -8.50 9.97
CA SER A 154 32.32 -8.62 9.41
C SER A 154 33.15 -7.34 9.50
N ALA A 155 32.52 -6.18 9.69
CA ALA A 155 33.15 -4.87 9.83
C ALA A 155 33.44 -4.47 11.29
N GLY A 156 33.15 -5.33 12.28
CA GLY A 156 33.52 -5.10 13.68
C GLY A 156 32.34 -5.11 14.66
N ALA A 157 32.50 -4.43 15.79
CA ALA A 157 31.50 -4.42 16.87
C ALA A 157 30.16 -3.84 16.40
N ASP A 158 29.09 -4.48 16.86
CA ASP A 158 27.72 -4.12 16.60
C ASP A 158 26.83 -4.80 17.64
N SER A 159 25.84 -4.09 18.16
CA SER A 159 24.97 -4.58 19.24
C SER A 159 23.55 -4.08 19.07
N ILE A 160 22.59 -4.88 19.54
CA ILE A 160 21.19 -4.47 19.67
C ILE A 160 21.04 -3.59 20.90
N THR A 161 20.21 -2.56 20.78
CA THR A 161 19.95 -1.56 21.82
C THR A 161 18.48 -1.48 22.19
N ASP A 162 17.58 -1.92 21.31
CA ASP A 162 16.14 -1.92 21.53
C ASP A 162 15.46 -3.05 20.74
N VAL A 163 14.30 -3.48 21.23
CA VAL A 163 13.46 -4.53 20.65
C VAL A 163 12.01 -4.06 20.68
N ALA A 164 11.36 -4.03 19.52
CA ALA A 164 9.95 -3.71 19.37
C ALA A 164 9.23 -4.84 18.62
N ILE A 165 7.97 -5.07 18.94
CA ILE A 165 7.14 -6.12 18.34
C ILE A 165 5.87 -5.48 17.78
N SER A 166 5.51 -5.85 16.56
CA SER A 166 4.25 -5.43 15.92
C SER A 166 3.77 -6.53 14.99
N GLY A 167 2.65 -7.18 15.33
CA GLY A 167 2.12 -8.28 14.54
C GLY A 167 3.13 -9.43 14.35
N ALA A 168 3.53 -9.71 13.12
CA ALA A 168 4.48 -10.78 12.79
C ALA A 168 5.94 -10.30 12.70
N GLU A 169 6.22 -9.04 13.02
CA GLU A 169 7.53 -8.43 12.90
C GLU A 169 8.14 -8.10 14.25
N VAL A 170 9.43 -8.37 14.39
CA VAL A 170 10.27 -7.92 15.50
C VAL A 170 11.32 -6.98 14.95
N THR A 171 11.26 -5.72 15.36
CA THR A 171 12.19 -4.67 14.95
C THR A 171 13.28 -4.52 15.99
N LEU A 172 14.53 -4.73 15.59
CA LEU A 172 15.71 -4.59 16.42
C LEU A 172 16.45 -3.32 16.03
N THR A 173 16.69 -2.42 16.98
CA THR A 173 17.55 -1.25 16.76
C THR A 173 18.98 -1.58 17.10
N ARG A 174 19.88 -1.48 16.12
CA ARG A 174 21.32 -1.76 16.26
C ARG A 174 22.15 -0.48 16.30
N THR A 175 23.36 -0.58 16.85
CA THR A 175 24.25 0.59 17.03
C THR A 175 24.85 1.16 15.74
N ARG A 176 24.82 0.40 14.63
CA ARG A 176 25.59 0.70 13.44
C ARG A 176 24.69 1.01 12.24
N ASN A 177 25.10 2.00 11.46
CA ASN A 177 24.41 2.49 10.28
C ASN A 177 25.30 2.28 9.03
N GLU A 178 25.30 1.06 8.48
CA GLU A 178 26.07 0.70 7.28
C GLU A 178 25.41 -0.46 6.51
N SER A 179 25.60 -0.52 5.19
CA SER A 179 24.95 -1.50 4.30
C SER A 179 25.86 -2.48 3.57
N THR A 180 27.18 -2.43 3.76
CA THR A 180 28.13 -3.20 2.95
C THR A 180 28.72 -4.41 3.65
N SER A 181 28.34 -4.66 4.91
CA SER A 181 28.91 -5.74 5.72
C SER A 181 28.04 -7.00 5.70
N THR A 182 28.67 -8.15 5.93
CA THR A 182 27.95 -9.42 6.12
C THR A 182 27.54 -9.49 7.58
N ILE A 183 26.24 -9.59 7.81
CA ILE A 183 25.65 -9.61 9.15
C ILE A 183 24.90 -10.93 9.33
N THR A 184 25.03 -11.49 10.53
CA THR A 184 24.11 -12.53 11.00
C THR A 184 23.52 -12.16 12.33
N VAL A 185 22.31 -12.65 12.59
CA VAL A 185 21.58 -12.47 13.84
C VAL A 185 21.29 -13.83 14.49
N SER A 186 21.46 -13.88 15.80
CA SER A 186 21.10 -15.01 16.65
C SER A 186 20.18 -14.54 17.77
N TYR A 187 19.34 -15.44 18.25
CA TYR A 187 18.42 -15.23 19.37
C TYR A 187 18.49 -16.44 20.31
N GLU A 188 18.79 -16.18 21.58
CA GLU A 188 18.67 -17.14 22.67
C GLU A 188 17.53 -16.76 23.60
N LYS A 189 16.90 -17.73 24.26
CA LYS A 189 15.79 -17.43 25.18
C LYS A 189 16.31 -16.87 26.50
N GLY A 190 15.93 -15.64 26.80
CA GLY A 190 16.08 -15.02 28.13
C GLY A 190 14.95 -15.38 29.10
N ASP A 191 14.79 -14.53 30.12
CA ASP A 191 13.72 -14.65 31.13
C ASP A 191 12.33 -14.31 30.56
N ASP A 192 12.28 -13.39 29.56
CA ASP A 192 11.08 -12.95 28.86
C ASP A 192 11.17 -13.29 27.35
N PRO A 193 11.04 -14.57 26.95
CA PRO A 193 11.24 -14.99 25.56
C PRO A 193 10.14 -14.47 24.64
N LEU A 194 10.43 -14.35 23.34
CA LEU A 194 9.41 -14.19 22.29
C LEU A 194 8.38 -15.32 22.39
N LYS A 195 7.09 -14.98 22.28
CA LYS A 195 5.98 -15.94 22.28
C LYS A 195 5.06 -15.73 21.09
N SER A 196 4.48 -16.82 20.61
CA SER A 196 3.39 -16.76 19.65
C SER A 196 2.15 -16.15 20.29
N ALA A 197 1.57 -15.12 19.67
CA ALA A 197 0.33 -14.50 20.15
C ALA A 197 -0.85 -15.50 20.15
N ALA A 198 -0.88 -16.41 19.18
CA ALA A 198 -1.97 -17.38 19.03
C ALA A 198 -1.94 -18.50 20.07
N THR A 199 -0.75 -18.88 20.56
CA THR A 199 -0.58 -20.12 21.34
C THR A 199 0.04 -19.89 22.72
N GLY A 200 0.66 -18.73 22.95
CA GLY A 200 1.47 -18.44 24.12
C GLY A 200 2.75 -19.28 24.22
N LEU A 201 3.05 -20.11 23.21
CA LEU A 201 4.27 -20.92 23.19
C LEU A 201 5.46 -20.06 22.78
N ASP A 202 6.59 -20.30 23.44
CA ASP A 202 7.85 -19.66 23.09
C ASP A 202 8.27 -19.93 21.63
N ILE A 203 8.81 -18.91 20.99
CA ILE A 203 9.52 -19.03 19.72
C ILE A 203 10.82 -19.81 19.91
N VAL A 204 11.16 -20.64 18.92
CA VAL A 204 12.39 -21.43 18.94
C VAL A 204 13.61 -20.51 18.75
N ALA A 205 14.64 -20.70 19.58
CA ALA A 205 15.93 -20.01 19.44
C ALA A 205 16.56 -20.29 18.06
N PHE A 206 17.28 -19.33 17.51
CA PHE A 206 17.94 -19.44 16.21
C PHE A 206 19.35 -18.86 16.26
N THR A 207 20.23 -19.33 15.37
CA THR A 207 21.64 -18.95 15.36
C THR A 207 22.11 -18.68 13.93
N ASP A 208 22.98 -17.68 13.78
CA ASP A 208 23.67 -17.32 12.54
C ASP A 208 22.74 -17.13 11.33
N VAL A 209 21.55 -16.53 11.54
CA VAL A 209 20.62 -16.23 10.46
C VAL A 209 21.18 -15.08 9.64
N ALA A 210 21.37 -15.29 8.34
CA ALA A 210 21.86 -14.27 7.43
C ALA A 210 20.88 -13.10 7.34
N VAL A 211 21.40 -11.88 7.43
CA VAL A 211 20.63 -10.64 7.27
C VAL A 211 20.84 -10.11 5.86
N THR A 212 19.74 -9.81 5.16
CA THR A 212 19.76 -9.11 3.87
C THR A 212 19.59 -7.60 4.08
N TYR A 213 19.85 -6.83 3.03
CA TYR A 213 19.50 -5.42 2.98
C TYR A 213 18.29 -5.29 2.08
N ALA A 214 17.27 -4.57 2.55
CA ALA A 214 16.18 -4.17 1.70
C ALA A 214 16.77 -3.37 0.55
N GLU A 215 16.35 -3.69 -0.68
CA GLU A 215 16.51 -2.71 -1.73
C GLU A 215 15.71 -1.47 -1.30
N PRO A 216 16.24 -0.25 -1.50
CA PRO A 216 15.41 0.94 -1.39
C PRO A 216 14.14 0.68 -2.18
N ALA A 217 12.99 1.01 -1.62
CA ALA A 217 11.81 1.13 -2.46
C ALA A 217 12.22 2.03 -3.63
N GLU A 218 12.10 1.54 -4.86
CA GLU A 218 12.21 2.42 -6.01
C GLU A 218 11.09 3.44 -5.79
N GLU A 219 11.46 4.64 -5.31
CA GLU A 219 10.61 5.82 -5.46
C GLU A 219 10.17 5.77 -6.91
N PRO A 220 8.86 5.83 -7.21
CA PRO A 220 8.43 5.82 -8.59
C PRO A 220 9.19 6.97 -9.25
N GLU A 221 10.15 6.64 -10.13
CA GLU A 221 10.74 7.66 -10.97
C GLU A 221 9.54 8.39 -11.57
N ASP A 222 9.48 9.71 -11.39
CA ASP A 222 8.41 10.55 -11.94
C ASP A 222 8.33 10.26 -13.44
N GLU A 223 7.51 9.28 -13.81
CA GLU A 223 7.43 8.80 -15.18
C GLU A 223 6.83 9.94 -15.95
N LEU A 224 7.67 10.65 -16.69
CA LEU A 224 7.25 11.79 -17.48
C LEU A 224 6.34 11.29 -18.58
N ILE A 225 5.04 11.53 -18.44
CA ILE A 225 4.04 11.14 -19.43
C ILE A 225 4.02 12.23 -20.50
N PRO A 226 4.27 11.92 -21.79
CA PRO A 226 4.07 12.86 -22.87
C PRO A 226 2.60 13.28 -22.91
N VAL A 227 2.33 14.59 -22.99
CA VAL A 227 0.98 15.14 -23.07
C VAL A 227 0.73 15.75 -24.43
N ARG A 228 -0.45 15.46 -24.97
CA ARG A 228 -0.91 16.08 -26.21
C ARG A 228 -1.68 17.37 -25.90
N LEU A 229 -1.59 18.35 -26.78
CA LEU A 229 -2.30 19.62 -26.71
C LEU A 229 -3.27 19.75 -27.90
N PRO A 230 -4.37 18.96 -27.94
CA PRO A 230 -5.16 18.75 -29.16
C PRO A 230 -6.03 19.96 -29.58
N ASP A 231 -6.33 20.88 -28.66
CA ASP A 231 -7.25 22.00 -28.88
C ASP A 231 -6.56 23.22 -29.52
N ILE A 232 -5.70 23.00 -30.52
CA ILE A 232 -5.10 24.11 -31.27
C ILE A 232 -6.07 24.63 -32.32
N THR A 233 -6.70 25.75 -31.99
CA THR A 233 -7.89 26.27 -32.68
C THR A 233 -7.63 27.10 -33.94
N THR A 234 -6.44 27.08 -34.54
CA THR A 234 -6.22 27.79 -35.81
C THR A 234 -5.34 27.03 -36.80
N ASP A 235 -5.56 27.34 -38.08
CA ASP A 235 -4.89 26.80 -39.28
C ASP A 235 -3.35 27.00 -39.31
N ASN A 236 -2.73 27.49 -38.23
CA ASN A 236 -1.38 28.06 -38.22
C ASN A 236 -0.39 27.36 -37.28
N VAL A 237 -0.80 26.28 -36.61
CA VAL A 237 0.12 25.44 -35.82
C VAL A 237 0.27 24.06 -36.45
N THR A 238 1.51 23.67 -36.64
CA THR A 238 1.88 22.33 -37.10
C THR A 238 2.21 21.48 -35.88
N GLU A 239 1.37 20.48 -35.60
CA GLU A 239 1.65 19.37 -34.66
C GLU A 239 2.48 18.30 -35.40
N THR A 240 3.63 17.93 -34.86
CA THR A 240 4.46 16.82 -35.36
C THR A 240 4.73 15.80 -34.27
N THR A 241 4.65 14.51 -34.59
CA THR A 241 5.08 13.43 -33.70
C THR A 241 6.55 13.13 -33.92
N ASN A 242 7.38 13.15 -32.87
CA ASN A 242 8.83 12.92 -32.98
C ASN A 242 9.30 11.54 -32.46
N GLY A 243 8.37 10.67 -32.06
CA GLY A 243 8.66 9.34 -31.50
C GLY A 243 8.59 9.30 -29.98
N ASP A 244 8.90 10.41 -29.33
CA ASP A 244 8.92 10.57 -27.86
C ASP A 244 7.76 11.45 -27.35
N GLY A 245 6.93 11.97 -28.25
CA GLY A 245 5.77 12.81 -27.94
C GLY A 245 5.33 13.65 -29.13
N TRP A 246 4.89 14.88 -28.83
CA TRP A 246 4.37 15.85 -29.78
C TRP A 246 5.16 17.15 -29.72
N ASP A 247 5.44 17.75 -30.87
CA ASP A 247 6.01 19.08 -31.00
C ASP A 247 5.01 20.00 -31.70
N TYR A 248 5.02 21.29 -31.33
CA TYR A 248 4.09 22.28 -31.86
C TYR A 248 4.85 23.50 -32.35
N SER A 249 4.63 23.91 -33.59
CA SER A 249 5.32 25.05 -34.22
C SER A 249 4.37 25.95 -34.98
N VAL A 250 4.63 27.27 -34.97
CA VAL A 250 3.82 28.26 -35.69
C VAL A 250 4.49 28.65 -37.02
N GLU A 251 3.83 28.40 -38.16
CA GLU A 251 4.43 28.59 -39.50
C GLU A 251 4.21 29.97 -40.12
N VAL A 252 3.17 30.72 -39.73
CA VAL A 252 2.77 31.97 -40.41
C VAL A 252 2.71 33.19 -39.48
N SER A 253 3.33 34.28 -39.95
CA SER A 253 3.40 35.56 -39.24
C SER A 253 2.12 36.39 -39.43
N ASN A 254 1.16 36.28 -38.53
CA ASN A 254 0.04 37.23 -38.50
C ASN A 254 -0.19 37.77 -37.09
N SER A 255 0.51 38.87 -36.79
CA SER A 255 0.26 39.82 -35.69
C SER A 255 0.31 39.29 -34.25
N PHE A 256 0.85 40.14 -33.38
CA PHE A 256 1.01 39.93 -31.95
C PHE A 256 -0.23 39.32 -31.24
N TYR A 257 0.03 38.31 -30.40
CA TYR A 257 -0.78 37.80 -29.28
C TYR A 257 -2.15 37.13 -29.54
N ASN A 258 -2.59 36.81 -30.76
CA ASN A 258 -4.02 36.51 -30.95
C ASN A 258 -4.43 35.24 -31.70
N VAL A 259 -3.53 34.30 -32.03
CA VAL A 259 -3.92 33.29 -33.03
C VAL A 259 -3.76 31.84 -32.59
N CYS A 260 -2.85 31.47 -31.67
CA CYS A 260 -2.60 30.05 -31.38
C CYS A 260 -2.60 29.77 -29.88
N TYR A 261 -3.63 29.06 -29.39
CA TYR A 261 -3.67 28.50 -28.05
C TYR A 261 -3.86 27.00 -28.12
N ALA A 262 -3.31 26.28 -27.14
CA ALA A 262 -3.36 24.84 -27.01
C ALA A 262 -3.67 24.50 -25.56
N ARG A 263 -4.54 23.52 -25.32
CA ARG A 263 -4.85 23.02 -23.99
C ARG A 263 -4.55 21.53 -23.94
N SER A 264 -4.08 21.03 -22.79
CA SER A 264 -4.04 19.60 -22.56
C SER A 264 -5.45 19.00 -22.55
N ASP A 265 -5.55 17.76 -23.01
CA ASP A 265 -6.71 16.90 -22.81
C ASP A 265 -6.77 16.27 -21.42
N LEU A 266 -5.64 16.28 -20.70
CA LEU A 266 -5.51 15.82 -19.32
C LEU A 266 -5.56 16.98 -18.33
N ALA A 267 -6.11 16.74 -17.14
CA ALA A 267 -6.03 17.65 -16.00
C ALA A 267 -5.15 17.06 -14.89
N LEU A 268 -4.30 17.90 -14.29
CA LEU A 268 -3.74 17.62 -12.97
C LEU A 268 -4.92 17.60 -11.99
N GLN A 269 -5.09 16.48 -11.28
CA GLN A 269 -6.26 16.28 -10.43
C GLN A 269 -6.32 17.29 -9.27
N ALA A 270 -7.55 17.53 -8.79
CA ALA A 270 -7.81 18.47 -7.73
C ALA A 270 -7.10 18.04 -6.43
N GLY A 271 -6.28 18.93 -5.87
CA GLY A 271 -5.52 18.62 -4.65
C GLY A 271 -4.12 18.09 -4.92
N GLU A 272 -3.88 17.47 -6.06
CA GLU A 272 -2.61 16.80 -6.37
C GLU A 272 -1.48 17.76 -6.74
N ASP A 273 -0.26 17.32 -6.45
CA ASP A 273 0.99 17.95 -6.88
C ASP A 273 1.45 17.34 -8.20
N GLY A 274 2.22 18.11 -8.95
CA GLY A 274 2.69 17.69 -10.27
C GLY A 274 3.17 18.87 -11.08
N TYR A 275 3.83 18.58 -12.19
CA TYR A 275 4.41 19.62 -13.02
C TYR A 275 4.25 19.35 -14.50
N PHE A 276 4.48 20.40 -15.28
CA PHE A 276 4.48 20.40 -16.72
C PHE A 276 5.84 20.92 -17.23
N LEU A 277 6.43 20.22 -18.20
CA LEU A 277 7.67 20.61 -18.86
C LEU A 277 7.42 20.99 -20.32
N VAL A 278 8.10 22.03 -20.79
CA VAL A 278 8.26 22.31 -22.23
C VAL A 278 9.69 22.71 -22.56
N THR A 279 10.18 22.24 -23.71
CA THR A 279 11.49 22.65 -24.25
C THR A 279 11.31 23.77 -25.27
N LEU A 280 12.12 24.84 -25.16
CA LEU A 280 12.12 25.98 -26.08
C LEU A 280 12.99 25.70 -27.32
N ALA A 281 12.46 25.88 -28.53
CA ALA A 281 13.09 25.35 -29.73
C ALA A 281 13.59 26.39 -30.77
N THR A 282 14.45 27.35 -30.36
CA THR A 282 15.09 28.47 -31.15
C THR A 282 14.22 29.72 -31.30
N GLY A 283 14.67 30.98 -31.45
CA GLY A 283 15.97 31.65 -31.71
C GLY A 283 15.75 33.19 -31.91
N ASP A 284 14.50 33.64 -31.97
CA ASP A 284 14.05 35.01 -31.73
C ASP A 284 12.83 34.92 -30.81
N MET A 285 13.05 35.13 -29.51
CA MET A 285 12.06 34.83 -28.46
C MET A 285 11.23 36.05 -28.03
N ALA A 286 11.36 37.17 -28.73
CA ALA A 286 10.53 38.35 -28.48
C ALA A 286 9.04 38.00 -28.70
N GLY A 287 8.29 37.90 -27.58
CA GLY A 287 6.91 37.45 -27.59
C GLY A 287 6.73 35.94 -27.73
N GLY A 288 7.67 35.15 -27.19
CA GLY A 288 7.71 33.69 -27.21
C GLY A 288 6.50 32.98 -26.57
N PRO A 289 6.55 31.64 -26.40
CA PRO A 289 5.43 30.89 -25.86
C PRO A 289 5.07 31.37 -24.46
N ILE A 290 3.76 31.51 -24.22
CA ILE A 290 3.18 31.78 -22.92
C ILE A 290 2.67 30.46 -22.37
N VAL A 291 3.15 30.05 -21.20
CA VAL A 291 2.83 28.74 -20.60
C VAL A 291 2.37 28.90 -19.17
N GLY A 292 1.32 28.17 -18.80
CA GLY A 292 0.83 28.13 -17.43
C GLY A 292 -0.31 27.14 -17.24
N PHE A 293 -0.91 27.18 -16.06
CA PHE A 293 -2.10 26.40 -15.73
C PHE A 293 -3.37 27.23 -15.82
N THR A 294 -4.49 26.57 -16.12
CA THR A 294 -5.84 27.14 -16.00
C THR A 294 -6.74 26.22 -15.20
N ALA A 295 -7.64 26.80 -14.39
CA ALA A 295 -8.67 26.05 -13.67
C ALA A 295 -9.90 25.77 -14.54
N SER A 296 -9.90 26.24 -15.79
CA SER A 296 -11.01 26.11 -16.73
C SER A 296 -10.67 25.12 -17.84
N ALA A 297 -11.47 24.07 -17.93
CA ALA A 297 -11.43 23.11 -19.04
C ALA A 297 -11.84 23.72 -20.39
N THR A 298 -12.19 25.02 -20.45
CA THR A 298 -12.58 25.71 -21.68
C THR A 298 -11.83 27.02 -21.88
N ALA A 299 -10.71 27.24 -21.18
CA ALA A 299 -9.91 28.44 -21.38
C ALA A 299 -9.27 28.45 -22.78
N ASP A 300 -9.34 29.61 -23.43
CA ASP A 300 -8.91 29.82 -24.81
C ASP A 300 -8.02 31.08 -24.97
N TYR A 301 -7.50 31.60 -23.85
CA TYR A 301 -6.67 32.81 -23.85
C TYR A 301 -5.75 32.90 -22.64
N TYR A 302 -4.56 33.50 -22.78
CA TYR A 302 -3.58 33.60 -21.69
C TYR A 302 -4.09 34.29 -20.43
N ASN A 303 -5.00 35.27 -20.55
CA ASN A 303 -5.63 35.93 -19.39
C ASN A 303 -6.72 35.08 -18.70
N GLN A 304 -6.82 33.80 -19.05
CA GLN A 304 -7.66 32.81 -18.37
C GLN A 304 -6.81 31.74 -17.67
N MET A 305 -5.49 31.90 -17.65
CA MET A 305 -4.62 31.12 -16.78
C MET A 305 -4.98 31.42 -15.31
N ALA A 306 -5.07 30.37 -14.49
CA ALA A 306 -5.56 30.45 -13.12
C ALA A 306 -4.68 31.38 -12.27
N THR A 307 -3.39 31.38 -12.56
CA THR A 307 -2.30 31.98 -11.79
C THR A 307 -1.06 31.94 -12.66
N GLY A 308 -0.41 33.08 -12.90
CA GLY A 308 0.88 33.11 -13.58
C GLY A 308 0.89 32.65 -15.04
N SER A 309 1.73 33.27 -15.85
CA SER A 309 2.19 32.64 -17.09
C SER A 309 3.62 33.07 -17.36
N VAL A 310 4.48 32.15 -17.78
CA VAL A 310 5.85 32.50 -18.15
C VAL A 310 5.90 32.79 -19.63
N ARG A 311 6.61 33.87 -20.00
CA ARG A 311 7.00 34.15 -21.38
C ARG A 311 8.41 34.70 -21.45
N VAL A 312 8.93 34.76 -22.67
CA VAL A 312 10.10 35.58 -22.99
C VAL A 312 9.64 36.95 -23.48
N ASN A 313 10.13 38.00 -22.83
CA ASN A 313 9.76 39.38 -23.14
C ASN A 313 10.52 39.94 -24.36
N ASP A 314 10.16 41.14 -24.79
CA ASP A 314 10.78 41.80 -25.96
C ASP A 314 12.26 42.15 -25.74
N GLU A 315 12.73 42.12 -24.49
CA GLU A 315 14.12 42.34 -24.10
C GLU A 315 14.92 41.03 -23.98
N GLY A 316 14.28 39.87 -24.19
CA GLY A 316 14.92 38.56 -24.12
C GLY A 316 15.10 38.02 -22.70
N TYR A 317 14.17 38.29 -21.79
CA TYR A 317 14.17 37.75 -20.43
C TYR A 317 12.89 36.97 -20.12
N TYR A 318 12.98 36.01 -19.20
CA TYR A 318 11.80 35.38 -18.63
C TYR A 318 11.03 36.38 -17.79
N GLU A 319 9.71 36.45 -18.00
CA GLU A 319 8.82 37.25 -17.17
C GLU A 319 7.54 36.50 -16.88
N THR A 320 6.95 36.81 -15.72
CA THR A 320 5.68 36.24 -15.30
C THR A 320 4.56 37.25 -15.44
N LEU A 321 3.43 36.79 -16.00
CA LEU A 321 2.19 37.56 -16.11
C LEU A 321 1.19 37.06 -15.08
N ASP A 322 0.35 37.94 -14.52
CA ASP A 322 -0.79 37.51 -13.70
C ASP A 322 -1.91 36.94 -14.58
N GLY A 323 -2.94 36.39 -13.95
CA GLY A 323 -4.16 35.95 -14.63
C GLY A 323 -4.92 37.06 -15.38
N SER A 324 -4.50 38.34 -15.32
CA SER A 324 -5.04 39.41 -16.16
C SER A 324 -4.19 39.70 -17.40
N GLY A 325 -3.03 39.05 -17.51
CA GLY A 325 -2.04 39.31 -18.55
C GLY A 325 -1.09 40.48 -18.25
N SER A 326 -1.12 41.02 -17.04
CA SER A 326 -0.23 42.10 -16.60
C SER A 326 1.08 41.52 -16.07
N VAL A 327 2.21 42.18 -16.37
CA VAL A 327 3.52 41.75 -15.88
C VAL A 327 3.56 41.89 -14.35
N VAL A 328 3.82 40.79 -13.65
CA VAL A 328 3.93 40.73 -12.17
C VAL A 328 5.38 40.93 -11.75
N THR A 329 6.28 40.22 -12.42
CA THR A 329 7.73 40.30 -12.20
C THR A 329 8.42 40.25 -13.55
N ALA A 330 9.11 41.33 -13.94
CA ALA A 330 10.13 41.28 -14.98
C ALA A 330 11.43 40.86 -14.28
N ASP A 331 11.80 39.58 -14.33
CA ASP A 331 13.08 39.17 -13.78
C ASP A 331 14.18 39.49 -14.80
N THR A 332 14.86 40.62 -14.60
CA THR A 332 15.99 41.03 -15.42
C THR A 332 17.29 40.29 -15.07
N THR A 333 17.25 39.27 -14.21
CA THR A 333 18.45 38.62 -13.65
C THR A 333 18.65 37.16 -14.04
N THR A 334 17.65 36.50 -14.62
CA THR A 334 17.79 35.15 -15.18
C THR A 334 18.49 35.20 -16.55
N ALA A 335 19.25 34.14 -16.87
CA ALA A 335 19.96 34.00 -18.13
C ALA A 335 19.05 34.26 -19.35
N GLU A 336 19.63 34.79 -20.44
CA GLU A 336 18.92 34.95 -21.71
C GLU A 336 18.36 33.58 -22.15
N PRO A 337 17.06 33.46 -22.43
CA PRO A 337 16.43 32.23 -22.91
C PRO A 337 17.18 31.68 -24.11
N ALA A 338 17.60 30.42 -24.01
CA ALA A 338 18.31 29.72 -25.05
C ALA A 338 17.44 28.60 -25.64
N ALA A 339 17.75 28.24 -26.89
CA ALA A 339 17.21 27.03 -27.48
C ALA A 339 17.71 25.81 -26.66
N GLY A 340 16.78 24.94 -26.27
CA GLY A 340 17.05 23.78 -25.41
C GLY A 340 16.75 24.01 -23.92
N ASP A 341 16.45 25.25 -23.52
CA ASP A 341 15.97 25.50 -22.16
C ASP A 341 14.64 24.77 -21.91
N VAL A 342 14.51 24.17 -20.72
CA VAL A 342 13.29 23.48 -20.29
C VAL A 342 12.58 24.32 -19.23
N LEU A 343 11.37 24.77 -19.53
CA LEU A 343 10.51 25.45 -18.57
C LEU A 343 9.70 24.43 -17.79
N LYS A 344 9.75 24.53 -16.45
CA LYS A 344 8.92 23.76 -15.53
C LYS A 344 7.89 24.67 -14.88
N VAL A 345 6.62 24.27 -14.96
CA VAL A 345 5.51 24.87 -14.23
C VAL A 345 4.96 23.82 -13.28
N GLU A 346 5.13 24.01 -11.98
CA GLU A 346 4.89 23.01 -10.94
C GLU A 346 3.85 23.49 -9.93
N ARG A 347 2.89 22.63 -9.60
CA ARG A 347 2.05 22.77 -8.43
C ARG A 347 2.68 22.02 -7.27
N ALA A 348 2.99 22.75 -6.20
CA ALA A 348 3.49 22.22 -4.94
C ALA A 348 2.56 22.67 -3.80
N GLY A 349 1.59 21.83 -3.46
CA GLY A 349 0.49 22.10 -2.55
C GLY A 349 -0.41 23.24 -3.04
N THR A 350 -0.27 24.41 -2.38
CA THR A 350 -0.97 25.66 -2.71
C THR A 350 -0.09 26.67 -3.43
N ASP A 351 1.11 26.26 -3.81
CA ASP A 351 2.05 27.11 -4.55
C ASP A 351 2.08 26.71 -6.01
N LEU A 352 2.32 27.71 -6.87
CA LEU A 352 2.70 27.53 -8.25
C LEU A 352 4.13 28.01 -8.45
N VAL A 353 5.02 27.11 -8.84
CA VAL A 353 6.46 27.33 -8.97
C VAL A 353 6.85 27.33 -10.43
N PHE A 354 7.61 28.33 -10.83
CA PHE A 354 8.17 28.44 -12.16
C PHE A 354 9.68 28.33 -12.07
N SER A 355 10.21 27.35 -12.79
CA SER A 355 11.64 27.06 -12.81
C SER A 355 12.12 26.84 -14.24
N ILE A 356 13.43 26.99 -14.41
CA ILE A 356 14.09 26.74 -15.68
C ILE A 356 15.26 25.80 -15.51
N SER A 357 15.43 24.91 -16.48
CA SER A 357 16.65 24.13 -16.67
C SER A 357 17.38 24.62 -17.91
N THR A 358 18.69 24.80 -17.78
CA THR A 358 19.62 25.05 -18.90
C THR A 358 20.45 23.80 -19.25
N ASP A 359 20.11 22.65 -18.66
CA ASP A 359 20.83 21.37 -18.73
C ASP A 359 19.89 20.20 -19.08
N ASP A 360 18.95 20.44 -20.00
CA ASP A 360 18.04 19.41 -20.56
C ASP A 360 17.14 18.73 -19.49
N GLY A 361 16.80 19.46 -18.44
CA GLY A 361 15.94 19.00 -17.34
C GLY A 361 16.66 18.30 -16.18
N GLU A 362 18.00 18.26 -16.18
CA GLU A 362 18.77 17.65 -15.06
C GLU A 362 18.65 18.47 -13.76
N SER A 363 18.64 19.80 -13.86
CA SER A 363 18.46 20.70 -12.70
C SER A 363 17.59 21.91 -13.04
N PHE A 364 16.84 22.40 -12.04
CA PHE A 364 15.88 23.50 -12.21
C PHE A 364 16.14 24.63 -11.22
N ASP A 365 16.35 25.84 -11.74
CA ASP A 365 16.44 27.07 -10.97
C ASP A 365 15.05 27.73 -10.88
N GLU A 366 14.51 27.88 -9.67
CA GLU A 366 13.29 28.65 -9.42
C GLU A 366 13.53 30.15 -9.63
N PHE A 367 12.67 30.78 -10.42
CA PHE A 367 12.70 32.23 -10.63
C PHE A 367 11.41 32.94 -10.23
N HIS A 368 10.29 32.22 -10.09
CA HIS A 368 9.03 32.80 -9.59
C HIS A 368 8.19 31.78 -8.84
N ARG A 369 7.48 32.26 -7.83
CA ARG A 369 6.53 31.47 -7.03
C ARG A 369 5.30 32.30 -6.71
N GLU A 370 4.13 31.72 -6.99
CA GLU A 370 2.84 32.26 -6.58
C GLU A 370 2.25 31.40 -5.48
N THR A 371 1.71 32.02 -4.44
CA THR A 371 1.11 31.32 -3.30
C THR A 371 -0.40 31.50 -3.31
N GLY A 372 -1.14 30.52 -2.78
CA GLY A 372 -2.59 30.60 -2.65
C GLY A 372 -3.35 30.11 -3.88
N LEU A 373 -2.71 29.24 -4.67
CA LEU A 373 -3.34 28.48 -5.73
C LEU A 373 -4.51 27.66 -5.15
N SER A 374 -5.63 27.65 -5.87
CA SER A 374 -6.76 26.80 -5.49
C SER A 374 -6.42 25.32 -5.68
N THR A 375 -7.02 24.44 -4.87
CA THR A 375 -6.92 22.98 -5.05
C THR A 375 -7.83 22.43 -6.15
N ALA A 376 -8.31 23.27 -7.06
CA ALA A 376 -9.11 22.82 -8.20
C ALA A 376 -8.22 22.03 -9.18
N ALA A 377 -8.85 21.22 -10.04
CA ALA A 377 -8.14 20.58 -11.14
C ALA A 377 -7.55 21.65 -12.07
N LEU A 378 -6.34 21.40 -12.58
CA LEU A 378 -5.61 22.33 -13.44
C LEU A 378 -5.34 21.71 -14.80
N TYR A 379 -5.51 22.50 -15.84
CA TYR A 379 -5.22 22.13 -17.23
C TYR A 379 -4.00 22.92 -17.70
N ILE A 380 -3.18 22.31 -18.54
CA ILE A 380 -2.11 23.05 -19.22
C ILE A 380 -2.75 23.97 -20.24
N LEU A 381 -2.34 25.23 -20.22
CA LEU A 381 -2.65 26.19 -21.28
C LEU A 381 -1.35 26.73 -21.84
N VAL A 382 -1.16 26.55 -23.15
CA VAL A 382 -0.05 27.11 -23.91
C VAL A 382 -0.62 28.08 -24.91
N GLN A 383 0.02 29.24 -25.05
CA GLN A 383 -0.21 30.16 -26.14
C GLN A 383 1.09 30.40 -26.89
N LEU A 384 1.08 30.18 -28.21
CA LEU A 384 2.24 30.40 -29.06
C LEU A 384 2.09 31.76 -29.75
N GLY A 385 2.92 32.73 -29.35
CA GLY A 385 3.00 34.06 -29.95
C GLY A 385 4.20 34.19 -30.90
N GLY A 386 4.07 34.98 -31.97
CA GLY A 386 5.21 35.32 -32.82
C GLY A 386 5.63 34.25 -33.86
N PHE A 387 6.47 34.68 -34.81
CA PHE A 387 7.02 33.80 -35.85
C PHE A 387 8.15 32.96 -35.26
N GLY A 388 8.12 31.64 -35.49
CA GLY A 388 9.18 30.74 -35.04
C GLY A 388 9.03 30.20 -33.61
N SER A 389 7.96 30.57 -32.89
CA SER A 389 7.64 29.93 -31.61
C SER A 389 7.38 28.45 -31.78
N LYS A 390 8.13 27.66 -31.03
CA LYS A 390 8.05 26.21 -31.01
C LYS A 390 8.23 25.70 -29.59
N ILE A 391 7.33 24.80 -29.19
CA ILE A 391 7.49 23.98 -27.99
C ILE A 391 7.71 22.53 -28.41
N GLU A 392 8.58 21.86 -27.69
CA GLU A 392 8.90 20.46 -27.90
C GLU A 392 8.59 19.65 -26.65
N LEU A 393 8.13 18.42 -26.86
CA LEU A 393 7.97 17.39 -25.83
C LEU A 393 7.26 17.85 -24.55
N PRO A 394 5.99 18.32 -24.63
CA PRO A 394 5.20 18.59 -23.44
C PRO A 394 5.07 17.30 -22.62
N ARG A 395 5.50 17.35 -21.35
CA ARG A 395 5.51 16.20 -20.44
C ARG A 395 4.94 16.58 -19.08
N VAL A 396 4.35 15.62 -18.39
CA VAL A 396 3.82 15.80 -17.04
C VAL A 396 4.25 14.72 -16.07
N SER A 397 4.27 15.05 -14.77
CA SER A 397 4.34 14.09 -13.66
C SER A 397 3.18 14.33 -12.67
N GLY A 398 2.85 13.31 -11.88
CA GLY A 398 1.73 13.28 -10.94
C GLY A 398 0.49 12.59 -11.51
N GLU A 399 -0.64 12.70 -10.81
CA GLU A 399 -1.90 12.11 -11.25
C GLU A 399 -2.63 13.02 -12.26
N TRP A 400 -2.54 12.67 -13.54
CA TRP A 400 -3.22 13.35 -14.65
C TRP A 400 -4.31 12.45 -15.26
N ALA A 401 -5.53 12.98 -15.41
CA ALA A 401 -6.66 12.22 -15.95
C ALA A 401 -7.67 13.06 -16.73
#